data_AF-A0A1Y5DHN6-F1
#
_entry.id   AF-A0A1Y5DHN6-F1
#
_cell.length_a   1.000
_cell.length_b   1.000
_cell.length_c   1.000
_cell.angle_alpha   90.00
_cell.angle_beta   90.00
_cell.angle_gamma   90.00
#
_symmetry.space_group_name_H-M   'P 1'
#
loop_
_entity.id
_entity.type
_entity.pdbx_description
1 polymer ?
#
loop_
_entity_poly.entity_id
_entity_poly.type
_entity_poly.pdbx_seq_one_letter_code
_entity_poly.pdbx_strand_id
1 'polypeptide(L)'
;MNNLPTLNDILHGADAKAIRPMDMAFSRFIQELDESCPALEVVAYLLSQTLGKGNVCLDFNQHETLSEQQLTGLWSSISKSPVVCVLAQDEHMQDNIRLPLVLHGKRLYLQRYWLYERSLHHSIATKMVNMPWPLESQNALINELFSLTTSANSDTDWQAVAACVAANKQFSVISGGPGTGKTTTVIRLLAILIHQYQTHHKRQPIIKLAAPTGKAAMRLTESINGAKQSLQVSDDIKRQIPQQASTLHRLLSRNRKGEFKYNASNPLHLDVLIVDEASMVDLPLMSKLMSALPPHGQIILLGDKDQLASVEAGSVLADICDSEARHGYSDDNKTLINTLSGQGLEVEELESQGAPLRDHICQLRKSYRFHE
;
A
#
# COMPACT_ATOMS: atom_id res chain seq x y z
N MET A 1 -44.15 1.85 7.81
CA MET A 1 -43.16 0.76 7.80
C MET A 1 -42.43 0.88 6.48
N ASN A 2 -41.17 1.31 6.49
CA ASN A 2 -40.39 1.41 5.25
C ASN A 2 -40.17 -0.02 4.73
N ASN A 3 -40.67 -0.32 3.53
CA ASN A 3 -40.42 -1.60 2.88
C ASN A 3 -38.92 -1.71 2.61
N LEU A 4 -38.24 -2.53 3.42
CA LEU A 4 -36.86 -2.93 3.13
C LEU A 4 -36.86 -3.73 1.82
N PRO A 5 -35.86 -3.53 0.95
CA PRO A 5 -35.74 -4.33 -0.26
C PRO A 5 -35.52 -5.79 0.14
N THR A 6 -36.10 -6.71 -0.62
CA THR A 6 -35.82 -8.15 -0.51
C THR A 6 -34.73 -8.57 -1.49
N LEU A 7 -34.14 -9.75 -1.29
CA LEU A 7 -33.16 -10.27 -2.25
C LEU A 7 -33.78 -10.44 -3.64
N ASN A 8 -35.04 -10.86 -3.74
CA ASN A 8 -35.74 -11.00 -5.01
C ASN A 8 -35.85 -9.66 -5.76
N ASP A 9 -36.10 -8.55 -5.06
CA ASP A 9 -36.16 -7.21 -5.67
C ASP A 9 -34.81 -6.84 -6.30
N ILE A 10 -33.71 -7.20 -5.64
CA ILE A 10 -32.35 -6.96 -6.13
C ILE A 10 -32.03 -7.84 -7.33
N LEU A 11 -32.40 -9.13 -7.27
CA LEU A 11 -32.13 -10.09 -8.34
C LEU A 11 -32.94 -9.81 -9.61
N HIS A 12 -34.17 -9.28 -9.49
CA HIS A 12 -34.99 -8.90 -10.63
C HIS A 12 -34.35 -7.80 -11.50
N GLY A 13 -33.52 -6.94 -10.91
CA GLY A 13 -32.78 -5.90 -11.62
C GLY A 13 -31.37 -6.32 -12.08
N ALA A 14 -30.91 -7.53 -11.74
CA ALA A 14 -29.56 -7.98 -12.03
C ALA A 14 -29.48 -8.81 -13.31
N ASP A 15 -28.38 -8.66 -14.07
CA ASP A 15 -28.06 -9.60 -15.15
C ASP A 15 -27.82 -10.99 -14.56
N ALA A 16 -28.52 -12.02 -15.08
CA ALA A 16 -28.39 -13.40 -14.64
C ALA A 16 -26.94 -13.92 -14.69
N LYS A 17 -26.10 -13.38 -15.58
CA LYS A 17 -24.67 -13.73 -15.67
C LYS A 17 -23.81 -13.10 -14.57
N ALA A 18 -24.30 -12.05 -13.91
CA ALA A 18 -23.60 -11.35 -12.83
C ALA A 18 -23.82 -11.99 -11.45
N ILE A 19 -24.80 -12.90 -11.31
CA ILE A 19 -25.11 -13.57 -10.05
C ILE A 19 -24.16 -14.76 -9.87
N ARG A 20 -23.23 -14.66 -8.90
CA ARG A 20 -22.30 -15.76 -8.63
C ARG A 20 -22.92 -16.72 -7.61
N PRO A 21 -22.78 -18.05 -7.78
CA PRO A 21 -23.29 -19.03 -6.81
C PRO A 21 -22.77 -18.80 -5.39
N MET A 22 -21.54 -18.31 -5.27
CA MET A 22 -20.93 -17.97 -3.98
C MET A 22 -21.67 -16.84 -3.26
N ASP A 23 -22.16 -15.82 -3.97
CA ASP A 23 -22.87 -14.69 -3.36
C ASP A 23 -24.21 -15.16 -2.76
N MET A 24 -24.91 -16.03 -3.48
CA MET A 24 -26.18 -16.62 -3.04
C MET A 24 -26.01 -17.60 -1.88
N ALA A 25 -24.95 -18.40 -1.90
CA ALA A 25 -24.65 -19.32 -0.80
C ALA A 25 -24.26 -18.55 0.47
N PHE A 26 -23.45 -17.50 0.32
CA PHE A 26 -23.03 -16.65 1.42
C PHE A 26 -24.20 -15.87 2.04
N SER A 27 -25.10 -15.32 1.21
CA SER A 27 -26.26 -14.57 1.71
C SER A 27 -27.18 -15.43 2.58
N ARG A 28 -27.50 -16.65 2.11
CA ARG A 28 -28.31 -17.61 2.87
C ARG A 28 -27.63 -18.02 4.17
N PHE A 29 -26.34 -18.32 4.13
CA PHE A 29 -25.58 -18.68 5.32
C PHE A 29 -25.62 -17.58 6.39
N ILE A 30 -25.44 -16.31 6.01
CA ILE A 30 -25.50 -15.20 6.98
C ILE A 30 -26.93 -15.02 7.52
N GLN A 31 -27.95 -15.19 6.68
CA GLN A 31 -29.35 -15.12 7.10
C GLN A 31 -29.71 -16.22 8.13
N GLU A 32 -29.15 -17.42 7.98
CA GLU A 32 -29.33 -18.53 8.94
C GLU A 32 -28.73 -18.23 10.33
N LEU A 33 -27.73 -17.34 10.43
CA LEU A 33 -27.13 -16.97 11.71
C LEU A 33 -28.01 -16.05 12.56
N ASP A 34 -28.95 -15.32 11.94
CA ASP A 34 -29.96 -14.50 12.61
C ASP A 34 -31.22 -14.39 11.74
N GLU A 35 -32.09 -15.39 11.88
CA GLU A 35 -33.36 -15.48 11.15
C GLU A 35 -34.30 -14.29 11.42
N SER A 36 -34.09 -13.57 12.52
CA SER A 36 -34.94 -12.43 12.92
C SER A 36 -34.65 -11.15 12.13
N CYS A 37 -33.54 -11.10 11.38
CA CYS A 37 -33.12 -9.93 10.61
C CYS A 37 -33.05 -10.23 9.10
N PRO A 38 -34.16 -10.15 8.35
CA PRO A 38 -34.18 -10.41 6.89
C PRO A 38 -33.27 -9.51 6.06
N ALA A 39 -32.89 -8.34 6.60
CA ALA A 39 -31.96 -7.43 5.95
C ALA A 39 -30.56 -8.06 5.76
N LEU A 40 -30.21 -9.07 6.57
CA LEU A 40 -28.92 -9.76 6.50
C LEU A 40 -28.71 -10.48 5.17
N GLU A 41 -29.73 -11.17 4.66
CA GLU A 41 -29.66 -11.84 3.36
C GLU A 41 -29.26 -10.85 2.25
N VAL A 42 -29.90 -9.68 2.23
CA VAL A 42 -29.63 -8.63 1.25
C VAL A 42 -28.23 -8.06 1.41
N VAL A 43 -27.84 -7.63 2.61
CA VAL A 43 -26.53 -6.98 2.78
C VAL A 43 -25.37 -7.95 2.58
N ALA A 44 -25.55 -9.23 2.94
CA ALA A 44 -24.54 -10.26 2.74
C ALA A 44 -24.33 -10.54 1.24
N TYR A 45 -25.40 -10.59 0.45
CA TYR A 45 -25.32 -10.69 -1.00
C TYR A 45 -24.55 -9.50 -1.60
N LEU A 46 -24.95 -8.27 -1.25
CA LEU A 46 -24.33 -7.04 -1.74
C LEU A 46 -22.86 -6.92 -1.32
N LEU A 47 -22.54 -7.29 -0.09
CA LEU A 47 -21.17 -7.31 0.42
C LEU A 47 -20.29 -8.31 -0.35
N SER A 48 -20.80 -9.52 -0.59
CA SER A 48 -20.08 -10.54 -1.35
C SER A 48 -19.85 -10.11 -2.80
N GLN A 49 -20.85 -9.51 -3.46
CA GLN A 49 -20.69 -8.92 -4.79
C GLN A 49 -19.66 -7.79 -4.81
N THR A 50 -19.76 -6.87 -3.84
CA THR A 50 -18.85 -5.73 -3.69
C THR A 50 -17.40 -6.20 -3.56
N LEU A 51 -17.15 -7.23 -2.73
CA LEU A 51 -15.85 -7.90 -2.65
C LEU A 51 -15.43 -8.55 -3.96
N GLY A 52 -16.38 -9.15 -4.68
CA GLY A 52 -16.14 -9.70 -6.01
C GLY A 52 -15.71 -8.70 -7.07
N LYS A 53 -16.15 -7.44 -6.92
CA LYS A 53 -15.75 -6.31 -7.76
C LYS A 53 -14.43 -5.68 -7.33
N GLY A 54 -13.82 -6.18 -6.24
CA GLY A 54 -12.54 -5.69 -5.72
C GLY A 54 -12.65 -4.68 -4.57
N ASN A 55 -13.86 -4.34 -4.12
CA ASN A 55 -14.07 -3.38 -3.03
C ASN A 55 -14.06 -4.09 -1.67
N VAL A 56 -13.33 -3.55 -0.69
CA VAL A 56 -13.13 -4.20 0.63
C VAL A 56 -14.38 -4.18 1.51
N CYS A 57 -15.26 -3.19 1.30
CA CYS A 57 -16.48 -2.99 2.10
C CYS A 57 -17.65 -2.51 1.25
N LEU A 58 -18.86 -2.75 1.77
CA LEU A 58 -20.09 -2.14 1.27
C LEU A 58 -20.29 -0.78 1.97
N ASP A 59 -20.36 0.30 1.20
CA ASP A 59 -20.65 1.64 1.71
C ASP A 59 -22.16 1.92 1.65
N PHE A 60 -22.76 2.24 2.79
CA PHE A 60 -24.18 2.58 2.88
C PHE A 60 -24.48 4.04 2.51
N ASN A 61 -23.47 4.87 2.22
CA ASN A 61 -23.69 6.23 1.70
C ASN A 61 -23.98 6.24 0.20
N GLN A 62 -23.51 5.23 -0.54
CA GLN A 62 -23.63 5.18 -1.98
C GLN A 62 -23.74 3.75 -2.49
N HIS A 63 -24.72 3.52 -3.35
CA HIS A 63 -24.88 2.25 -4.06
C HIS A 63 -25.43 2.52 -5.45
N GLU A 64 -24.99 1.76 -6.44
CA GLU A 64 -25.36 1.98 -7.85
C GLU A 64 -26.88 1.86 -8.09
N THR A 65 -27.56 0.99 -7.33
CA THR A 65 -28.95 0.61 -7.61
C THR A 65 -29.94 0.88 -6.48
N LEU A 66 -29.47 1.11 -5.25
CA LEU A 66 -30.35 1.27 -4.09
C LEU A 66 -30.49 2.74 -3.71
N SER A 67 -31.70 3.15 -3.36
CA SER A 67 -31.95 4.51 -2.84
C SER A 67 -31.36 4.71 -1.44
N GLU A 68 -31.07 5.96 -1.08
CA GLU A 68 -30.57 6.34 0.24
C GLU A 68 -31.50 5.87 1.38
N GLN A 69 -32.81 5.91 1.16
CA GLN A 69 -33.80 5.43 2.14
C GLN A 69 -33.71 3.92 2.35
N GLN A 70 -33.49 3.14 1.29
CA GLN A 70 -33.31 1.69 1.38
C GLN A 70 -31.99 1.35 2.08
N LEU A 71 -30.88 2.01 1.72
CA LEU A 71 -29.58 1.82 2.37
C LEU A 71 -29.64 2.15 3.86
N THR A 72 -30.27 3.26 4.23
CA THR A 72 -30.46 3.66 5.63
C THR A 72 -31.31 2.66 6.40
N GLY A 73 -32.37 2.13 5.77
CA GLY A 73 -33.21 1.08 6.35
C GLY A 73 -32.42 -0.21 6.61
N LEU A 74 -31.65 -0.68 5.62
CA LEU A 74 -30.82 -1.87 5.75
C LEU A 74 -29.77 -1.69 6.85
N TRP A 75 -29.03 -0.57 6.84
CA TRP A 75 -28.04 -0.22 7.86
C TRP A 75 -28.64 -0.23 9.28
N SER A 76 -29.81 0.40 9.46
CA SER A 76 -30.52 0.47 10.75
C SER A 76 -31.03 -0.89 11.23
N SER A 77 -31.38 -1.79 10.29
CA SER A 77 -31.80 -3.14 10.61
C SER A 77 -30.63 -4.00 11.07
N ILE A 78 -29.54 -4.02 10.31
CA ILE A 78 -28.42 -4.94 10.58
C ILE A 78 -27.59 -4.50 11.80
N SER A 79 -27.57 -3.21 12.13
CA SER A 79 -26.86 -2.70 13.32
C SER A 79 -27.41 -3.24 14.64
N LYS A 80 -28.61 -3.82 14.64
CA LYS A 80 -29.24 -4.44 15.81
C LYS A 80 -29.01 -5.96 15.89
N SER A 81 -28.45 -6.54 14.83
CA SER A 81 -28.27 -7.98 14.74
C SER A 81 -27.08 -8.45 15.59
N PRO A 82 -27.19 -9.56 16.34
CA PRO A 82 -26.09 -10.10 17.14
C PRO A 82 -24.93 -10.66 16.29
N VAL A 83 -25.11 -10.83 14.97
CA VAL A 83 -24.05 -11.32 14.08
C VAL A 83 -23.18 -10.19 13.49
N VAL A 84 -23.51 -8.94 13.81
CA VAL A 84 -22.79 -7.75 13.34
C VAL A 84 -22.08 -7.08 14.52
N CYS A 85 -20.76 -6.96 14.43
CA CYS A 85 -20.01 -6.13 15.35
C CYS A 85 -20.13 -4.66 14.92
N VAL A 86 -20.87 -3.85 15.67
CA VAL A 86 -21.00 -2.41 15.42
C VAL A 86 -19.89 -1.68 16.17
N LEU A 87 -19.10 -0.92 15.42
CA LEU A 87 -18.03 -0.07 15.93
C LEU A 87 -18.43 1.39 15.73
N ALA A 88 -18.26 2.21 16.76
CA ALA A 88 -18.48 3.65 16.65
C ALA A 88 -17.46 4.27 15.68
N GLN A 89 -17.82 5.38 15.03
CA GLN A 89 -16.92 6.07 14.08
C GLN A 89 -15.63 6.59 14.74
N ASP A 90 -15.71 6.92 16.03
CA ASP A 90 -14.57 7.45 16.81
C ASP A 90 -13.80 6.36 17.54
N GLU A 91 -14.25 5.10 17.49
CA GLU A 91 -13.49 4.01 18.07
C GLU A 91 -12.30 3.66 17.18
N HIS A 92 -11.11 3.63 17.78
CA HIS A 92 -9.95 3.06 17.11
C HIS A 92 -10.31 1.67 16.58
N MET A 93 -9.86 1.35 15.36
CA MET A 93 -10.12 0.05 14.74
C MET A 93 -9.89 -1.05 15.77
N GLN A 94 -10.76 -2.08 15.88
CA GLN A 94 -10.71 -3.19 16.87
C GLN A 94 -10.14 -4.52 16.27
N ASP A 95 -9.34 -5.29 17.04
CA ASP A 95 -8.59 -6.50 16.59
C ASP A 95 -9.25 -7.82 17.03
N ASN A 96 -9.86 -7.85 18.22
CA ASN A 96 -10.44 -9.07 18.78
C ASN A 96 -11.93 -9.19 18.42
N ILE A 97 -12.22 -9.08 17.12
CA ILE A 97 -13.57 -9.24 16.60
C ILE A 97 -13.80 -10.72 16.29
N ARG A 98 -14.90 -11.27 16.81
CA ARG A 98 -15.29 -12.68 16.62
C ARG A 98 -16.58 -12.86 15.81
N LEU A 99 -17.26 -11.76 15.50
CA LEU A 99 -18.48 -11.76 14.69
C LEU A 99 -18.14 -11.72 13.20
N PRO A 100 -18.93 -12.37 12.32
CA PRO A 100 -18.61 -12.53 10.90
C PRO A 100 -18.63 -11.20 10.13
N LEU A 101 -19.44 -10.25 10.57
CA LEU A 101 -19.61 -8.93 9.96
C LEU A 101 -19.16 -7.82 10.91
N VAL A 102 -18.56 -6.78 10.33
CA VAL A 102 -18.14 -5.58 11.05
C VAL A 102 -18.74 -4.35 10.40
N LEU A 103 -19.49 -3.59 11.17
CA LEU A 103 -20.09 -2.33 10.74
C LEU A 103 -19.34 -1.18 11.41
N HIS A 104 -18.56 -0.43 10.64
CA HIS A 104 -17.84 0.74 11.11
C HIS A 104 -18.41 1.99 10.44
N GLY A 105 -19.13 2.81 11.22
CA GLY A 105 -19.91 3.91 10.67
C GLY A 105 -20.91 3.44 9.61
N LYS A 106 -20.70 3.85 8.35
CA LYS A 106 -21.53 3.48 7.19
C LYS A 106 -20.91 2.39 6.31
N ARG A 107 -19.81 1.76 6.73
CA ARG A 107 -19.12 0.73 5.95
C ARG A 107 -19.27 -0.63 6.60
N LEU A 108 -19.71 -1.62 5.82
CA LEU A 108 -19.85 -3.01 6.24
C LEU A 108 -18.75 -3.86 5.63
N TYR A 109 -18.08 -4.64 6.47
CA TYR A 109 -16.96 -5.49 6.12
C TYR A 109 -17.27 -6.94 6.46
N LEU A 110 -16.68 -7.86 5.69
CA LEU A 110 -16.37 -9.17 6.26
C LEU A 110 -15.28 -9.00 7.30
N GLN A 111 -15.44 -9.65 8.45
CA GLN A 111 -14.48 -9.57 9.56
C GLN A 111 -13.03 -9.73 9.12
N ARG A 112 -12.74 -10.73 8.27
CA ARG A 112 -11.37 -10.98 7.81
C ARG A 112 -10.74 -9.77 7.10
N TYR A 113 -11.53 -9.03 6.32
CA TYR A 113 -11.05 -7.88 5.55
C TYR A 113 -10.87 -6.66 6.45
N TRP A 114 -11.76 -6.49 7.42
CA TRP A 114 -11.58 -5.52 8.50
C TRP A 114 -10.25 -5.76 9.26
N LEU A 115 -9.98 -7.02 9.63
CA LEU A 115 -8.74 -7.36 10.33
C LEU A 115 -7.49 -7.15 9.46
N TYR A 116 -7.56 -7.39 8.14
CA TYR A 116 -6.46 -7.06 7.23
C TYR A 116 -6.21 -5.56 7.15
N GLU A 117 -7.27 -4.74 7.04
CA GLU A 117 -7.17 -3.29 6.97
C GLU A 117 -6.59 -2.71 8.27
N ARG A 118 -7.10 -3.14 9.44
CA ARG A 118 -6.55 -2.74 10.73
C ARG A 118 -5.09 -3.15 10.89
N SER A 119 -4.75 -4.40 10.57
CA SER A 119 -3.39 -4.91 10.66
C SER A 119 -2.42 -4.11 9.78
N LEU A 120 -2.85 -3.78 8.56
CA LEU A 120 -2.08 -2.97 7.64
C LEU A 120 -1.89 -1.54 8.17
N HIS A 121 -2.98 -0.90 8.59
CA HIS A 121 -2.95 0.45 9.19
C HIS A 121 -1.98 0.51 10.36
N HIS A 122 -2.08 -0.43 11.31
CA HIS A 122 -1.18 -0.50 12.47
C HIS A 122 0.29 -0.69 12.05
N SER A 123 0.54 -1.56 11.08
CA SER A 123 1.90 -1.83 10.59
C SER A 123 2.52 -0.64 9.87
N ILE A 124 1.73 0.14 9.13
CA ILE A 124 2.18 1.39 8.51
C ILE A 124 2.45 2.43 9.59
N ALA A 125 1.49 2.68 10.49
CA ALA A 125 1.62 3.68 11.54
C ALA A 125 2.86 3.45 12.43
N THR A 126 3.15 2.20 12.79
CA THR A 126 4.34 1.85 13.59
C THR A 126 5.67 2.01 12.83
N LYS A 127 5.64 2.01 11.49
CA LYS A 127 6.80 2.23 10.62
C LYS A 127 6.88 3.65 10.05
N MET A 128 5.94 4.53 10.39
CA MET A 128 5.99 5.95 10.02
C MET A 128 6.96 6.71 10.93
N VAL A 129 8.22 6.27 10.91
CA VAL A 129 9.33 6.83 11.67
C VAL A 129 10.51 7.11 10.73
N ASN A 130 11.35 8.05 11.14
CA ASN A 130 12.59 8.36 10.44
C ASN A 130 13.65 7.29 10.74
N MET A 131 14.46 6.96 9.74
CA MET A 131 15.67 6.19 9.94
C MET A 131 16.72 7.05 10.67
N PRO A 132 17.52 6.47 11.58
CA PRO A 132 18.45 7.21 12.42
C PRO A 132 19.77 7.55 11.69
N TRP A 133 19.69 7.99 10.44
CA TRP A 133 20.85 8.36 9.64
C TRP A 133 21.24 9.82 9.86
N PRO A 134 22.53 10.15 10.09
CA PRO A 134 23.00 11.52 10.06
C PRO A 134 22.82 12.13 8.67
N LEU A 135 22.01 13.20 8.56
CA LEU A 135 21.66 13.81 7.27
C LEU A 135 22.88 14.36 6.53
N GLU A 136 23.80 15.02 7.23
CA GLU A 136 25.01 15.61 6.65
C GLU A 136 25.92 14.59 5.95
N SER A 137 25.88 13.33 6.37
CA SER A 137 26.70 12.25 5.81
C SER A 137 26.21 11.74 4.45
N GLN A 138 25.01 12.13 4.04
CA GLN A 138 24.36 11.62 2.83
C GLN A 138 24.52 12.56 1.63
N ASN A 139 24.61 13.86 1.87
CA ASN A 139 24.51 14.90 0.84
C ASN A 139 25.52 14.72 -0.30
N ALA A 140 26.79 14.46 0.01
CA ALA A 140 27.84 14.30 -1.00
C ALA A 140 27.54 13.16 -1.99
N LEU A 141 27.16 11.99 -1.47
CA LEU A 141 26.82 10.82 -2.29
C LEU A 141 25.54 11.05 -3.10
N ILE A 142 24.54 11.71 -2.51
CA ILE A 142 23.29 12.05 -3.21
C ILE A 142 23.59 12.99 -4.39
N ASN A 143 24.36 14.04 -4.17
CA ASN A 143 24.73 14.97 -5.24
C ASN A 143 25.52 14.29 -6.36
N GLU A 144 26.44 13.37 -6.02
CA GLU A 144 27.20 12.59 -7.00
C GLU A 144 26.28 11.65 -7.81
N LEU A 145 25.41 10.90 -7.14
CA LEU A 145 24.54 9.91 -7.79
C LEU A 145 23.52 10.50 -8.75
N PHE A 146 23.04 11.71 -8.46
CA PHE A 146 22.04 12.41 -9.24
C PHE A 146 22.61 13.58 -10.06
N SER A 147 23.94 13.79 -10.04
CA SER A 147 24.62 14.90 -10.72
C SER A 147 23.97 16.26 -10.43
N LEU A 148 23.58 16.49 -9.17
CA LEU A 148 22.84 17.68 -8.79
C LEU A 148 23.74 18.91 -8.89
N THR A 149 23.29 19.91 -9.65
CA THR A 149 23.99 21.20 -9.76
C THR A 149 23.29 22.23 -8.89
N THR A 150 24.04 23.02 -8.12
CA THR A 150 23.53 24.08 -7.25
C THR A 150 23.17 25.35 -8.05
N SER A 151 22.56 25.19 -9.22
CA SER A 151 22.07 26.33 -10.01
C SER A 151 20.65 26.68 -9.55
N ALA A 152 20.44 27.93 -9.15
CA ALA A 152 19.17 28.42 -8.59
C ALA A 152 17.94 28.34 -9.54
N ASN A 153 18.12 27.86 -10.78
CA ASN A 153 17.09 27.77 -11.83
C ASN A 153 16.93 26.34 -12.42
N SER A 154 17.44 25.29 -11.77
CA SER A 154 17.20 23.91 -12.23
C SER A 154 15.87 23.38 -11.71
N ASP A 155 15.06 22.77 -12.59
CA ASP A 155 13.87 22.01 -12.20
C ASP A 155 14.20 20.99 -11.09
N THR A 156 13.29 20.83 -10.12
CA THR A 156 13.41 19.86 -9.04
C THR A 156 13.61 18.43 -9.57
N ASP A 157 14.69 17.76 -9.16
CA ASP A 157 14.91 16.35 -9.47
C ASP A 157 14.08 15.45 -8.54
N TRP A 158 12.89 15.07 -9.02
CA TRP A 158 11.97 14.19 -8.30
C TRP A 158 12.53 12.80 -8.00
N GLN A 159 13.52 12.32 -8.76
CA GLN A 159 14.19 11.05 -8.45
C GLN A 159 15.13 11.22 -7.25
N ALA A 160 15.85 12.34 -7.16
CA ALA A 160 16.66 12.67 -6.00
C ALA A 160 15.80 12.86 -4.74
N VAL A 161 14.69 13.61 -4.86
CA VAL A 161 13.72 13.79 -3.77
C VAL A 161 13.19 12.43 -3.28
N ALA A 162 12.76 11.57 -4.19
CA ALA A 162 12.26 10.23 -3.84
C ALA A 162 13.32 9.38 -3.14
N ALA A 163 14.57 9.41 -3.59
CA ALA A 163 15.65 8.69 -2.92
C ALA A 163 15.98 9.26 -1.54
N CYS A 164 15.96 10.59 -1.36
CA CYS A 164 16.17 11.24 -0.06
C CYS A 164 15.12 10.81 0.96
N VAL A 165 13.85 10.90 0.58
CA VAL A 165 12.74 10.51 1.46
C VAL A 165 12.80 9.02 1.74
N ALA A 166 12.87 8.17 0.71
CA ALA A 166 12.85 6.72 0.88
C ALA A 166 14.05 6.20 1.69
N ALA A 167 15.23 6.79 1.57
CA ALA A 167 16.41 6.41 2.36
C ALA A 167 16.23 6.69 3.86
N ASN A 168 15.48 7.74 4.20
CA ASN A 168 15.36 8.28 5.56
C ASN A 168 14.02 7.96 6.24
N LYS A 169 13.12 7.21 5.60
CA LYS A 169 11.86 6.74 6.19
C LYS A 169 11.83 5.22 6.26
N GLN A 170 11.33 4.67 7.38
CA GLN A 170 11.25 3.22 7.53
C GLN A 170 10.13 2.60 6.65
N PHE A 171 9.07 3.35 6.38
CA PHE A 171 8.07 3.05 5.35
C PHE A 171 8.10 4.15 4.30
N SER A 172 8.08 3.82 3.01
CA SER A 172 7.96 4.80 1.94
C SER A 172 7.31 4.24 0.68
N VAL A 173 6.74 5.12 -0.13
CA VAL A 173 6.14 4.81 -1.42
C VAL A 173 6.76 5.71 -2.48
N ILE A 174 7.23 5.12 -3.58
CA ILE A 174 7.65 5.83 -4.79
C ILE A 174 6.67 5.48 -5.90
N SER A 175 5.78 6.43 -6.19
CA SER A 175 4.77 6.31 -7.25
C SER A 175 5.26 7.00 -8.53
N GLY A 176 4.93 6.45 -9.68
CA GLY A 176 5.12 7.17 -10.95
C GLY A 176 4.75 6.33 -12.17
N GLY A 177 4.46 7.01 -13.26
CA GLY A 177 4.08 6.39 -14.54
C GLY A 177 5.15 5.47 -15.15
N PRO A 178 4.82 4.75 -16.24
CA PRO A 178 5.83 4.08 -17.07
C PRO A 178 6.84 5.09 -17.62
N GLY A 179 8.14 4.80 -17.51
CA GLY A 179 9.20 5.65 -18.06
C GLY A 179 9.62 6.84 -17.18
N THR A 180 9.12 6.97 -15.95
CA THR A 180 9.56 8.02 -15.00
C THR A 180 10.89 7.73 -14.29
N GLY A 181 11.49 6.57 -14.58
CA GLY A 181 12.79 6.16 -14.05
C GLY A 181 12.79 5.58 -12.64
N LYS A 182 11.65 5.04 -12.16
CA LYS A 182 11.53 4.34 -10.87
C LYS A 182 12.70 3.38 -10.59
N THR A 183 13.05 2.52 -11.54
CA THR A 183 14.15 1.56 -11.37
C THR A 183 15.52 2.25 -11.21
N THR A 184 15.77 3.32 -11.96
CA THR A 184 17.00 4.11 -11.83
C THR A 184 17.09 4.77 -10.46
N THR A 185 15.99 5.36 -9.99
CA THR A 185 15.87 5.92 -8.63
C THR A 185 16.19 4.87 -7.58
N VAL A 186 15.63 3.67 -7.71
CA VAL A 186 15.81 2.56 -6.77
C VAL A 186 17.26 2.09 -6.69
N ILE A 187 17.98 2.06 -7.80
CA ILE A 187 19.39 1.63 -7.81
C ILE A 187 20.27 2.64 -7.10
N ARG A 188 20.04 3.94 -7.32
CA ARG A 188 20.73 5.02 -6.59
C ARG A 188 20.37 4.99 -5.10
N LEU A 189 19.09 4.76 -4.78
CA LEU A 189 18.62 4.56 -3.40
C LEU A 189 19.31 3.38 -2.72
N LEU A 190 19.45 2.24 -3.40
CA LEU A 190 20.17 1.07 -2.88
C LEU A 190 21.62 1.42 -2.55
N ALA A 191 22.29 2.20 -3.40
CA ALA A 191 23.65 2.65 -3.14
C ALA A 191 23.73 3.56 -1.90
N ILE A 192 22.79 4.49 -1.73
CA ILE A 192 22.69 5.34 -0.53
C ILE A 192 22.51 4.47 0.72
N LEU A 193 21.55 3.54 0.70
CA LEU A 193 21.28 2.65 1.84
C LEU A 193 22.50 1.79 2.19
N ILE A 194 23.11 1.12 1.21
CA ILE A 194 24.32 0.31 1.44
C ILE A 194 25.41 1.17 2.07
N HIS A 195 25.65 2.37 1.52
CA HIS A 195 26.64 3.29 2.08
C HIS A 195 26.33 3.68 3.53
N GLN A 196 25.08 4.01 3.87
CA GLN A 196 24.69 4.35 5.23
C GLN A 196 24.93 3.21 6.24
N TYR A 197 24.59 1.98 5.87
CA TYR A 197 24.85 0.82 6.72
C TYR A 197 26.35 0.54 6.90
N GLN A 198 27.14 0.68 5.85
CA GLN A 198 28.59 0.51 5.92
C GLN A 198 29.25 1.58 6.81
N THR A 199 28.85 2.84 6.66
CA THR A 199 29.43 3.98 7.37
C THR A 199 29.03 3.99 8.85
N HIS A 200 27.73 3.83 9.16
CA HIS A 200 27.21 4.05 10.53
C HIS A 200 27.06 2.77 11.34
N HIS A 201 26.78 1.64 10.69
CA HIS A 201 26.63 0.34 11.36
C HIS A 201 27.81 -0.60 11.14
N LYS A 202 28.80 -0.23 10.32
CA LYS A 202 29.98 -1.06 10.01
C LYS A 202 29.61 -2.47 9.55
N ARG A 203 28.47 -2.61 8.86
CA ARG A 203 27.94 -3.88 8.36
C ARG A 203 27.23 -3.69 7.03
N GLN A 204 26.98 -4.80 6.36
CA GLN A 204 26.16 -4.81 5.14
C GLN A 204 24.68 -5.00 5.50
N PRO A 205 23.76 -4.32 4.80
CA PRO A 205 22.33 -4.57 4.95
C PRO A 205 21.91 -5.82 4.18
N ILE A 206 20.97 -6.59 4.74
CA ILE A 206 20.31 -7.68 4.05
C ILE A 206 19.13 -7.11 3.25
N ILE A 207 19.34 -6.90 1.96
CA ILE A 207 18.33 -6.33 1.07
C ILE A 207 17.60 -7.43 0.30
N LYS A 208 16.27 -7.36 0.25
CA LYS A 208 15.42 -8.23 -0.58
C LYS A 208 14.64 -7.42 -1.59
N LEU A 209 14.59 -7.92 -2.82
CA LEU A 209 13.77 -7.40 -3.90
C LEU A 209 12.60 -8.35 -4.15
N ALA A 210 11.39 -7.82 -4.24
CA ALA A 210 10.21 -8.61 -4.50
C ALA A 210 9.24 -7.92 -5.45
N ALA A 211 8.38 -8.73 -6.07
CA ALA A 211 7.27 -8.27 -6.89
C ALA A 211 6.09 -9.25 -6.74
N PRO A 212 4.84 -8.86 -7.06
CA PRO A 212 3.69 -9.75 -6.92
C PRO A 212 3.73 -10.94 -7.89
N THR A 213 4.22 -10.75 -9.12
CA THR A 213 4.23 -11.79 -10.17
C THR A 213 5.64 -12.22 -10.57
N GLY A 214 5.78 -13.43 -11.10
CA GLY A 214 7.07 -13.95 -11.57
C GLY A 214 7.65 -13.13 -12.72
N LYS A 215 6.80 -12.65 -13.63
CA LYS A 215 7.21 -11.79 -14.75
C LYS A 215 7.72 -10.44 -14.27
N ALA A 216 7.06 -9.82 -13.28
CA ALA A 216 7.53 -8.58 -12.67
C ALA A 216 8.87 -8.79 -11.95
N ALA A 217 9.02 -9.87 -11.18
CA ALA A 217 10.27 -10.17 -10.49
C ALA A 217 11.45 -10.39 -11.47
N MET A 218 11.20 -11.05 -12.59
CA MET A 218 12.22 -11.24 -13.64
C MET A 218 12.63 -9.90 -14.28
N ARG A 219 11.67 -9.05 -14.62
CA ARG A 219 11.94 -7.71 -15.18
C ARG A 219 12.69 -6.81 -14.19
N LEU A 220 12.31 -6.83 -12.91
CA LEU A 220 13.03 -6.12 -11.86
C LEU A 220 14.48 -6.61 -11.78
N THR A 221 14.70 -7.92 -11.83
CA THR A 221 16.04 -8.52 -11.84
C THR A 221 16.88 -8.03 -13.02
N GLU A 222 16.34 -8.08 -14.24
CA GLU A 222 17.03 -7.60 -15.45
C GLU A 222 17.36 -6.11 -15.36
N SER A 223 16.40 -5.29 -14.91
CA SER A 223 16.55 -3.83 -14.84
C SER A 223 17.58 -3.41 -13.81
N ILE A 224 17.59 -4.06 -12.63
CA ILE A 224 18.59 -3.82 -11.59
C ILE A 224 19.99 -4.20 -12.09
N ASN A 225 20.13 -5.37 -12.72
CA ASN A 225 21.44 -5.83 -13.21
C ASN A 225 21.98 -4.96 -14.35
N GLY A 226 21.11 -4.47 -15.25
CA GLY A 226 21.50 -3.55 -16.31
C GLY A 226 21.99 -2.21 -15.78
N ALA A 227 21.18 -1.53 -14.95
CA ALA A 227 21.53 -0.20 -14.45
C ALA A 227 22.58 -0.21 -13.32
N LYS A 228 22.86 -1.36 -12.69
CA LYS A 228 24.02 -1.54 -11.82
C LYS A 228 25.35 -1.32 -12.55
N GLN A 229 25.43 -1.62 -13.84
CA GLN A 229 26.67 -1.46 -14.62
C GLN A 229 27.00 0.01 -14.87
N SER A 230 25.99 0.85 -15.11
CA SER A 230 26.15 2.29 -15.34
C SER A 230 26.31 3.11 -14.06
N LEU A 231 26.04 2.52 -12.89
CA LEU A 231 26.15 3.20 -11.60
C LEU A 231 27.61 3.56 -11.29
N GLN A 232 27.87 4.83 -11.01
CA GLN A 232 29.20 5.33 -10.65
C GLN A 232 29.35 5.33 -9.12
N VAL A 233 29.63 4.15 -8.57
CA VAL A 233 29.94 3.96 -7.13
C VAL A 233 31.05 2.94 -6.98
N SER A 234 31.61 2.84 -5.76
CA SER A 234 32.65 1.86 -5.45
C SER A 234 32.21 0.43 -5.76
N ASP A 235 33.16 -0.41 -6.17
CA ASP A 235 32.88 -1.84 -6.43
C ASP A 235 32.36 -2.57 -5.21
N ASP A 236 32.69 -2.09 -4.01
CA ASP A 236 32.15 -2.66 -2.78
C ASP A 236 30.64 -2.47 -2.68
N ILE A 237 30.13 -1.26 -2.90
CA ILE A 237 28.69 -0.98 -2.93
C ILE A 237 28.02 -1.79 -4.04
N LYS A 238 28.62 -1.83 -5.24
CA LYS A 238 28.07 -2.62 -6.37
C LYS A 238 27.90 -4.08 -6.00
N ARG A 239 28.87 -4.71 -5.34
CA ARG A 239 28.77 -6.13 -4.97
C ARG A 239 27.59 -6.44 -4.05
N GLN A 240 27.16 -5.48 -3.23
CA GLN A 240 26.08 -5.65 -2.25
C GLN A 240 24.68 -5.42 -2.83
N ILE A 241 24.57 -4.80 -4.01
CA ILE A 241 23.28 -4.65 -4.70
C ILE A 241 22.73 -6.03 -5.08
N PRO A 242 21.52 -6.42 -4.60
CA PRO A 242 20.92 -7.71 -4.91
C PRO A 242 20.75 -7.94 -6.41
N GLN A 243 21.11 -9.15 -6.86
CA GLN A 243 21.06 -9.51 -8.28
C GLN A 243 19.78 -10.26 -8.68
N GLN A 244 18.92 -10.59 -7.72
CA GLN A 244 17.72 -11.38 -7.96
C GLN A 244 16.56 -10.86 -7.12
N ALA A 245 15.40 -10.74 -7.77
CA ALA A 245 14.13 -10.54 -7.11
C ALA A 245 13.34 -11.85 -6.99
N SER A 246 12.35 -11.86 -6.11
CA SER A 246 11.46 -12.99 -5.88
C SER A 246 10.01 -12.58 -5.94
N THR A 247 9.10 -13.54 -6.14
CA THR A 247 7.68 -13.22 -5.94
C THR A 247 7.40 -13.02 -4.45
N LEU A 248 6.42 -12.19 -4.10
CA LEU A 248 5.99 -12.01 -2.70
C LEU A 248 5.62 -13.35 -2.04
N HIS A 249 4.94 -14.23 -2.77
CA HIS A 249 4.62 -15.58 -2.27
C HIS A 249 5.85 -16.45 -2.00
N ARG A 250 6.91 -16.34 -2.82
CA ARG A 250 8.18 -17.04 -2.61
C ARG A 250 8.92 -16.44 -1.41
N LEU A 251 8.96 -15.11 -1.31
CA LEU A 251 9.57 -14.39 -0.19
C LEU A 251 8.93 -14.82 1.14
N LEU A 252 7.60 -14.82 1.21
CA LEU A 252 6.83 -15.21 2.40
C LEU A 252 6.76 -16.74 2.60
N SER A 253 7.30 -17.52 1.67
CA SER A 253 7.33 -18.99 1.71
C SER A 253 5.94 -19.61 1.92
N ARG A 254 5.02 -19.33 0.98
CA ARG A 254 3.67 -19.92 0.97
C ARG A 254 3.74 -21.43 0.80
N ASN A 255 3.15 -22.18 1.73
CA ASN A 255 3.06 -23.63 1.65
C ASN A 255 1.87 -24.08 0.76
N ARG A 256 1.77 -25.39 0.50
CA ARG A 256 0.67 -25.96 -0.33
C ARG A 256 -0.72 -25.79 0.29
N LYS A 257 -0.81 -25.59 1.60
CA LYS A 257 -2.06 -25.30 2.33
C LYS A 257 -2.47 -23.83 2.25
N GLY A 258 -1.61 -22.97 1.68
CA GLY A 258 -1.85 -21.54 1.55
C GLY A 258 -1.38 -20.70 2.75
N GLU A 259 -0.74 -21.31 3.74
CA GLU A 259 -0.18 -20.62 4.90
C GLU A 259 1.21 -20.07 4.57
N PHE A 260 1.56 -18.94 5.18
CA PHE A 260 2.87 -18.33 5.02
C PHE A 260 3.76 -18.69 6.21
N LYS A 261 4.96 -19.18 5.92
CA LYS A 261 5.98 -19.47 6.95
C LYS A 261 6.42 -18.20 7.66
N TYR A 262 6.60 -17.10 6.93
CA TYR A 262 6.96 -15.83 7.51
C TYR A 262 5.71 -15.02 7.85
N ASN A 263 5.67 -14.53 9.09
CA ASN A 263 4.53 -13.85 9.71
C ASN A 263 5.01 -13.10 10.97
N ALA A 264 4.10 -12.51 11.74
CA ALA A 264 4.44 -11.75 12.95
C ALA A 264 5.24 -12.54 14.00
N SER A 265 5.02 -13.85 14.11
CA SER A 265 5.74 -14.73 15.05
C SER A 265 7.05 -15.28 14.47
N ASN A 266 7.23 -15.22 13.15
CA ASN A 266 8.46 -15.62 12.46
C ASN A 266 8.78 -14.59 11.36
N PRO A 267 9.37 -13.44 11.72
CA PRO A 267 9.62 -12.36 10.78
C PRO A 267 10.63 -12.73 9.69
N LEU A 268 10.60 -11.97 8.60
CA LEU A 268 11.59 -12.04 7.53
C LEU A 268 12.98 -11.65 8.05
N HIS A 269 14.03 -12.31 7.55
CA HIS A 269 15.42 -11.96 7.82
C HIS A 269 15.93 -10.99 6.74
N LEU A 270 15.63 -9.70 6.93
CA LEU A 270 16.05 -8.62 6.05
C LEU A 270 16.13 -7.30 6.84
N ASP A 271 16.96 -6.38 6.35
CA ASP A 271 17.01 -4.99 6.80
C ASP A 271 16.16 -4.08 5.91
N VAL A 272 16.17 -4.34 4.59
CA VAL A 272 15.46 -3.52 3.59
C VAL A 272 14.69 -4.43 2.64
N LEU A 273 13.41 -4.14 2.44
CA LEU A 273 12.55 -4.77 1.44
C LEU A 273 12.12 -3.74 0.41
N ILE A 274 12.37 -4.03 -0.86
CA ILE A 274 11.83 -3.25 -1.99
C ILE A 274 10.79 -4.11 -2.70
N VAL A 275 9.58 -3.57 -2.84
CA VAL A 275 8.48 -4.23 -3.55
C VAL A 275 8.16 -3.43 -4.80
N ASP A 276 8.41 -4.02 -5.97
CA ASP A 276 8.02 -3.44 -7.26
C ASP A 276 6.64 -3.92 -7.70
N GLU A 277 5.99 -3.14 -8.57
CA GLU A 277 4.61 -3.36 -9.04
C GLU A 277 3.61 -3.48 -7.85
N ALA A 278 3.78 -2.65 -6.83
CA ALA A 278 2.96 -2.66 -5.61
C ALA A 278 1.47 -2.37 -5.87
N SER A 279 1.12 -1.74 -7.00
CA SER A 279 -0.26 -1.50 -7.44
C SER A 279 -1.06 -2.80 -7.64
N MET A 280 -0.37 -3.90 -7.95
CA MET A 280 -1.01 -5.21 -8.13
C MET A 280 -1.18 -5.99 -6.82
N VAL A 281 -0.71 -5.48 -5.68
CA VAL A 281 -0.77 -6.17 -4.39
C VAL A 281 -2.09 -5.89 -3.70
N ASP A 282 -2.87 -6.94 -3.44
CA ASP A 282 -4.13 -6.86 -2.72
C ASP A 282 -3.97 -6.63 -1.21
N LEU A 283 -5.08 -6.28 -0.54
CA LEU A 283 -5.10 -6.04 0.90
C LEU A 283 -4.67 -7.26 1.73
N PRO A 284 -5.17 -8.50 1.49
CA PRO A 284 -4.73 -9.67 2.23
C PRO A 284 -3.22 -9.93 2.16
N LEU A 285 -2.61 -9.82 0.98
CA LEU A 285 -1.19 -10.05 0.78
C LEU A 285 -0.34 -8.93 1.38
N MET A 286 -0.75 -7.66 1.22
CA MET A 286 -0.05 -6.53 1.83
C MET A 286 -0.08 -6.61 3.36
N SER A 287 -1.25 -6.89 3.96
CA SER A 287 -1.39 -7.06 5.41
C SER A 287 -0.46 -8.16 5.94
N LYS A 288 -0.39 -9.30 5.26
CA LYS A 288 0.49 -10.42 5.64
C LYS A 288 1.97 -10.09 5.43
N LEU A 289 2.30 -9.38 4.36
CA LEU A 289 3.67 -8.92 4.09
C LEU A 289 4.17 -7.99 5.19
N MET A 290 3.38 -6.97 5.51
CA MET A 290 3.70 -5.98 6.53
C MET A 290 3.83 -6.63 7.91
N SER A 291 2.94 -7.57 8.25
CA SER A 291 3.02 -8.35 9.48
C SER A 291 4.26 -9.24 9.56
N ALA A 292 4.84 -9.65 8.42
CA ALA A 292 6.04 -10.47 8.37
C ALA A 292 7.34 -9.66 8.39
N LEU A 293 7.28 -8.32 8.32
CA LEU A 293 8.47 -7.49 8.43
C LEU A 293 9.01 -7.47 9.87
N PRO A 294 10.33 -7.53 10.07
CA PRO A 294 10.89 -7.31 11.39
C PRO A 294 10.65 -5.87 11.85
N PRO A 295 10.66 -5.59 13.17
CA PRO A 295 10.44 -4.25 13.71
C PRO A 295 11.39 -3.20 13.14
N HIS A 296 12.67 -3.56 12.90
CA HIS A 296 13.67 -2.68 12.29
C HIS A 296 13.60 -2.62 10.76
N GLY A 297 12.89 -3.54 10.11
CA GLY A 297 12.88 -3.67 8.65
C GLY A 297 12.29 -2.44 7.97
N GLN A 298 13.03 -1.88 7.03
CA GLN A 298 12.60 -0.81 6.15
C GLN A 298 11.88 -1.39 4.93
N ILE A 299 10.77 -0.77 4.52
CA ILE A 299 10.04 -1.16 3.32
C ILE A 299 9.84 0.03 2.38
N ILE A 300 10.09 -0.19 1.10
CA ILE A 300 9.91 0.76 0.02
C ILE A 300 8.98 0.12 -1.02
N LEU A 301 7.81 0.70 -1.22
CA LEU A 301 6.86 0.28 -2.23
C LEU A 301 7.05 1.09 -3.51
N LEU A 302 7.13 0.42 -4.65
CA LEU A 302 7.23 1.04 -5.96
C LEU A 302 6.00 0.66 -6.76
N GLY A 303 5.39 1.63 -7.42
CA GLY A 303 4.26 1.34 -8.26
C GLY A 303 3.79 2.57 -9.00
N ASP A 304 2.60 2.44 -9.55
CA ASP A 304 1.93 3.52 -10.26
C ASP A 304 0.50 3.57 -9.74
N LYS A 305 0.12 4.70 -9.16
CA LYS A 305 -1.22 4.91 -8.60
C LYS A 305 -2.31 4.86 -9.68
N ASP A 306 -1.94 5.15 -10.93
CA ASP A 306 -2.88 5.25 -12.07
C ASP A 306 -2.91 3.96 -12.92
N GLN A 307 -2.12 2.94 -12.55
CA GLN A 307 -2.17 1.62 -13.21
C GLN A 307 -3.30 0.74 -12.67
N LEU A 308 -3.53 -0.37 -13.38
CA LEU A 308 -4.49 -1.40 -12.97
C LEU A 308 -4.21 -1.82 -11.52
N ALA A 309 -5.24 -1.70 -10.69
CA ALA A 309 -5.25 -2.20 -9.32
C ALA A 309 -5.15 -3.73 -9.28
N SER A 310 -4.96 -4.28 -8.08
CA SER A 310 -5.01 -5.73 -7.88
C SER A 310 -6.31 -6.36 -8.40
N VAL A 311 -6.23 -7.61 -8.85
CA VAL A 311 -7.39 -8.40 -9.26
C VAL A 311 -8.20 -8.87 -8.06
N GLU A 312 -7.55 -9.06 -6.91
CA GLU A 312 -8.22 -9.34 -5.63
C GLU A 312 -8.59 -8.03 -4.90
N ALA A 313 -9.49 -8.12 -3.91
CA ALA A 313 -10.06 -6.93 -3.28
C ALA A 313 -9.04 -6.07 -2.49
N GLY A 314 -9.16 -4.76 -2.68
CA GLY A 314 -8.36 -3.72 -2.02
C GLY A 314 -7.29 -3.13 -2.92
N SER A 315 -7.45 -1.85 -3.29
CA SER A 315 -6.46 -1.08 -4.04
C SER A 315 -5.51 -0.36 -3.09
N VAL A 316 -4.69 -1.12 -2.37
CA VAL A 316 -3.90 -0.61 -1.26
C VAL A 316 -2.98 0.55 -1.66
N LEU A 317 -2.27 0.42 -2.79
CA LEU A 317 -1.34 1.47 -3.21
C LEU A 317 -2.08 2.77 -3.58
N ALA A 318 -3.23 2.65 -4.27
CA ALA A 318 -4.03 3.81 -4.63
C ALA A 318 -4.53 4.50 -3.36
N ASP A 319 -5.13 3.76 -2.43
CA ASP A 319 -5.67 4.31 -1.18
C ASP A 319 -4.58 4.99 -0.33
N ILE A 320 -3.36 4.43 -0.32
CA ILE A 320 -2.20 5.06 0.35
C ILE A 320 -1.78 6.34 -0.37
N CYS A 321 -1.80 6.35 -1.71
CA CYS A 321 -1.40 7.50 -2.53
C CYS A 321 -2.55 8.47 -2.84
N ASP A 322 -3.75 8.29 -2.29
CA ASP A 322 -4.92 9.13 -2.56
C ASP A 322 -5.16 10.18 -1.46
N SER A 323 -4.10 10.58 -0.75
CA SER A 323 -4.16 11.74 0.15
C SER A 323 -4.12 13.03 -0.68
N GLU A 324 -5.27 13.38 -1.25
CA GLU A 324 -5.59 14.60 -1.98
C GLU A 324 -4.75 14.89 -3.26
N ALA A 325 -5.39 15.58 -4.21
CA ALA A 325 -4.98 15.70 -5.62
C ALA A 325 -3.58 16.32 -5.85
N ARG A 326 -2.92 16.85 -4.82
CA ARG A 326 -1.51 17.28 -4.82
C ARG A 326 -0.91 17.01 -3.43
N HIS A 327 0.02 16.06 -3.34
CA HIS A 327 0.69 15.75 -2.08
C HIS A 327 1.72 16.83 -1.78
N GLY A 328 1.41 17.69 -0.81
CA GLY A 328 2.39 18.61 -0.23
C GLY A 328 3.19 17.91 0.86
N TYR A 329 4.47 18.23 0.96
CA TYR A 329 5.31 17.80 2.07
C TYR A 329 5.15 18.73 3.28
N SER A 330 5.45 18.22 4.47
CA SER A 330 5.63 19.06 5.65
C SER A 330 6.88 19.92 5.55
N ASP A 331 6.95 20.97 6.39
CA ASP A 331 8.16 21.79 6.53
C ASP A 331 9.38 21.00 7.02
N ASP A 332 9.16 19.97 7.84
CA ASP A 332 10.22 19.06 8.30
C ASP A 332 10.80 18.27 7.13
N ASN A 333 9.94 17.72 6.27
CA ASN A 333 10.38 16.94 5.13
C ASN A 333 10.99 17.83 4.04
N LYS A 334 10.50 19.07 3.88
CA LYS A 334 11.16 20.11 3.07
C LYS A 334 12.59 20.36 3.54
N THR A 335 12.78 20.51 4.85
CA THR A 335 14.10 20.75 5.46
C THR A 335 15.02 19.56 5.22
N LEU A 336 14.52 18.34 5.37
CA LEU A 336 15.24 17.11 5.06
C LEU A 336 15.67 17.05 3.59
N ILE A 337 14.75 17.29 2.66
CA ILE A 337 15.02 17.25 1.21
C ILE A 337 16.07 18.30 0.84
N ASN A 338 15.90 19.54 1.30
CA ASN A 338 16.85 20.62 1.03
C ASN A 338 18.24 20.30 1.61
N THR A 339 18.31 19.80 2.85
CA THR A 339 19.59 19.42 3.49
C THR A 339 20.30 18.29 2.73
N LEU A 340 19.56 17.31 2.23
CA LEU A 340 20.13 16.13 1.58
C LEU A 340 20.50 16.35 0.11
N SER A 341 19.79 17.22 -0.59
CA SER A 341 19.88 17.32 -2.06
C SER A 341 19.97 18.74 -2.61
N GLY A 342 19.88 19.76 -1.76
CA GLY A 342 19.80 21.17 -2.15
C GLY A 342 18.56 21.51 -2.99
N GLN A 343 17.62 20.59 -3.15
CA GLN A 343 16.40 20.80 -3.93
C GLN A 343 15.45 21.70 -3.13
N GLY A 344 15.07 22.82 -3.72
CA GLY A 344 14.03 23.70 -3.20
C GLY A 344 12.65 23.19 -3.60
N LEU A 345 11.77 22.98 -2.63
CA LEU A 345 10.35 22.72 -2.90
C LEU A 345 9.59 24.03 -2.98
N GLU A 346 8.73 24.14 -4.00
CA GLU A 346 7.85 25.30 -4.18
C GLU A 346 6.71 25.31 -3.15
N VAL A 347 6.04 26.45 -2.97
CA VAL A 347 4.93 26.57 -1.99
C VAL A 347 3.79 25.61 -2.32
N GLU A 348 3.53 25.34 -3.61
CA GLU A 348 2.51 24.38 -4.05
C GLU A 348 2.83 22.92 -3.69
N GLU A 349 4.07 22.66 -3.28
CA GLU A 349 4.58 21.34 -2.91
C GLU A 349 4.66 21.16 -1.40
N LEU A 350 4.09 22.10 -0.66
CA LEU A 350 4.04 22.12 0.79
C LEU A 350 2.61 22.16 1.25
N GLU A 351 2.38 21.45 2.34
CA GLU A 351 1.09 21.45 3.00
C GLU A 351 1.38 21.39 4.50
N SER A 352 0.88 22.33 5.28
CA SER A 352 1.16 22.34 6.73
C SER A 352 0.22 21.43 7.51
N GLN A 353 -1.04 21.26 7.07
CA GLN A 353 -2.11 20.60 7.86
C GLN A 353 -2.59 19.21 7.38
N GLY A 354 -1.90 18.59 6.44
CA GLY A 354 -2.23 17.26 5.95
C GLY A 354 -1.71 16.11 6.82
N ALA A 355 -2.12 14.90 6.45
CA ALA A 355 -1.80 13.68 7.19
C ALA A 355 -0.29 13.38 7.19
N PRO A 356 0.27 12.81 8.28
CA PRO A 356 1.69 12.49 8.35
C PRO A 356 2.19 11.53 7.25
N LEU A 357 1.29 10.74 6.66
CA LEU A 357 1.58 9.77 5.60
C LEU A 357 2.18 10.43 4.34
N ARG A 358 1.83 11.68 4.04
CA ARG A 358 2.33 12.41 2.86
C ARG A 358 3.85 12.51 2.80
N ASP A 359 4.52 12.61 3.96
CA ASP A 359 5.99 12.69 4.04
C ASP A 359 6.69 11.38 3.72
N HIS A 360 5.92 10.31 3.52
CA HIS A 360 6.39 8.98 3.15
C HIS A 360 6.10 8.65 1.69
N ILE A 361 5.42 9.54 0.95
CA ILE A 361 4.98 9.30 -0.44
C ILE A 361 5.71 10.26 -1.36
N CYS A 362 6.35 9.71 -2.40
CA CYS A 362 7.01 10.50 -3.43
C CYS A 362 6.44 10.15 -4.81
N GLN A 363 6.06 11.18 -5.57
CA GLN A 363 5.58 11.01 -6.93
C GLN A 363 6.64 11.46 -7.94
N LEU A 364 7.06 10.56 -8.83
CA LEU A 364 7.92 10.88 -9.96
C LEU A 364 7.08 11.49 -11.09
N ARG A 365 7.37 12.75 -11.44
CA ARG A 365 6.55 13.55 -12.35
C ARG A 365 7.05 13.56 -13.80
N LYS A 366 8.37 13.47 -14.01
CA LYS A 366 8.99 13.57 -15.35
C LYS A 366 9.11 12.19 -16.00
N SER A 367 8.57 12.03 -17.20
CA SER A 367 8.77 10.84 -18.02
C SER A 367 9.94 11.05 -18.99
N TYR A 368 10.86 10.10 -19.05
CA TYR A 368 12.05 10.17 -19.92
C TYR A 368 11.90 9.29 -21.17
N ARG A 369 10.80 8.54 -21.30
CA ARG A 369 10.61 7.55 -22.38
C ARG A 369 9.94 8.12 -23.63
N PHE A 370 9.27 9.27 -23.52
CA PHE A 370 8.42 9.84 -24.58
C PHE A 370 8.87 11.23 -25.04
N HIS A 371 10.09 11.65 -24.69
CA HIS A 371 10.68 12.93 -25.08
C HIS A 371 11.94 12.76 -25.95
N GLU A 372 11.97 11.72 -26.78
CA GLU A 372 12.80 11.67 -27.99
C GLU A 372 11.93 11.95 -29.23
#